data_AF-A0A166DE45-F1
#
_entry.id   AF-A0A166DE45-F1
#
_cell.length_a   1.000
_cell.length_b   1.000
_cell.length_c   1.000
_cell.angle_alpha   90.00
_cell.angle_beta   90.00
_cell.angle_gamma   90.00
#
_symmetry.space_group_name_H-M   'P 1'
#
loop_
_entity.id
_entity.type
_entity.pdbx_description
1 polymer ?
#
loop_
_entity_poly.entity_id
_entity_poly.type
_entity_poly.pdbx_seq_one_letter_code
_entity_poly.pdbx_strand_id
1 'polypeptide(L)'
;MGTGRWGTHWEHCVTVFLELEQQAGFTLKLYQLPKSPQRPAALAQWVHSKRVTSGPIWDALNIGDASQFTVVWWDWWASIQPAGRATGNSISLNKADGLDWTRICKPGPNGLLNVLVALVWWRNMTHSGVATQKWGKAVVDVAWAMVQMKESMGLPGKKAGKHK
;
A
#
# COMPACT_ATOMS: atom_id res chain seq x y z
N MET A 1 -1.30 -27.54 4.14
CA MET A 1 -0.04 -26.80 3.90
C MET A 1 -0.01 -25.63 4.85
N GLY A 2 0.92 -25.61 5.80
CA GLY A 2 0.98 -24.55 6.82
C GLY A 2 1.35 -23.24 6.14
N THR A 3 0.46 -22.26 6.20
CA THR A 3 0.77 -20.92 5.73
C THR A 3 1.82 -20.33 6.69
N GLY A 4 2.94 -19.84 6.15
CA GLY A 4 3.97 -19.21 6.95
C GLY A 4 3.42 -18.02 7.73
N ARG A 5 4.24 -17.42 8.60
CA ARG A 5 3.93 -16.24 9.43
C ARG A 5 3.10 -15.13 8.73
N TRP A 6 3.21 -15.04 7.41
CA TRP A 6 2.62 -14.02 6.56
C TRP A 6 1.23 -14.38 5.98
N GLY A 7 0.89 -15.66 5.86
CA GLY A 7 -0.40 -16.07 5.29
C GLY A 7 -0.50 -15.94 3.76
N THR A 8 -1.47 -16.63 3.15
CA THR A 8 -1.72 -16.61 1.69
C THR A 8 -2.11 -15.23 1.16
N HIS A 9 -2.83 -14.43 1.96
CA HIS A 9 -3.21 -13.08 1.54
C HIS A 9 -1.99 -12.19 1.29
N TRP A 10 -0.92 -12.35 2.09
CA TRP A 10 0.33 -11.62 1.88
C TRP A 10 1.05 -12.10 0.62
N GLU A 11 1.14 -13.42 0.42
CA GLU A 11 1.72 -13.99 -0.80
C GLU A 11 1.01 -13.47 -2.04
N HIS A 12 -0.33 -13.46 -2.03
CA HIS A 12 -1.12 -12.89 -3.11
C HIS A 12 -0.86 -11.39 -3.31
N CYS A 13 -0.79 -10.60 -2.24
CA CYS A 13 -0.47 -9.18 -2.30
C CYS A 13 0.89 -8.91 -2.96
N VAL A 14 1.92 -9.67 -2.58
CA VAL A 14 3.25 -9.59 -3.18
C VAL A 14 3.23 -10.00 -4.66
N THR A 15 2.52 -11.06 -5.01
CA THR A 15 2.35 -11.48 -6.42
C THR A 15 1.72 -10.37 -7.26
N VAL A 16 0.61 -9.78 -6.80
CA VAL A 16 -0.06 -8.69 -7.53
C VAL A 16 0.84 -7.46 -7.66
N PHE A 17 1.62 -7.14 -6.62
CA PHE A 17 2.62 -6.06 -6.69
C PHE A 17 3.68 -6.33 -7.77
N LEU A 18 4.23 -7.56 -7.81
CA LEU A 18 5.23 -7.93 -8.81
C LEU A 18 4.66 -7.89 -10.24
N GLU A 19 3.42 -8.33 -10.45
CA GLU A 19 2.74 -8.25 -11.74
C GLU A 19 2.54 -6.79 -12.18
N LEU A 20 2.16 -5.90 -11.25
CA LEU A 20 2.01 -4.47 -11.51
C LEU A 20 3.35 -3.84 -11.91
N GLU A 21 4.43 -4.11 -11.17
CA GLU A 21 5.78 -3.65 -11.49
C GLU A 21 6.27 -4.22 -12.83
N GLN A 22 5.98 -5.49 -13.12
CA GLN A 22 6.33 -6.12 -14.39
C GLN A 22 5.63 -5.45 -15.57
N GLN A 23 4.32 -5.16 -15.47
CA GLN A 23 3.58 -4.45 -16.51
C GLN A 23 4.10 -3.01 -16.72
N ALA A 24 4.63 -2.39 -15.67
CA ALA A 24 5.32 -1.10 -15.73
C ALA A 24 6.79 -1.20 -16.20
N GLY A 25 7.28 -2.40 -16.52
CA GLY A 25 8.66 -2.65 -16.95
C GLY A 25 9.71 -2.46 -15.86
N PHE A 26 9.34 -2.71 -14.59
CA PHE A 26 10.21 -2.54 -13.41
C PHE A 26 10.90 -1.17 -13.38
N THR A 27 10.12 -0.13 -13.64
CA THR A 27 10.69 1.21 -13.81
C THR A 27 11.40 1.71 -12.55
N LEU A 28 12.58 2.30 -12.75
CA LEU A 28 13.33 2.98 -11.67
C LEU A 28 12.93 4.46 -11.52
N LYS A 29 11.91 4.91 -12.27
CA LYS A 29 11.40 6.27 -12.15
C LYS A 29 10.92 6.54 -10.74
N LEU A 30 11.26 7.72 -10.22
CA LEU A 30 10.96 8.12 -8.84
C LEU A 30 9.54 8.67 -8.71
N TYR A 31 8.55 7.92 -9.19
CA TYR A 31 7.15 8.22 -8.95
C TYR A 31 6.86 8.20 -7.45
N GLN A 32 6.20 9.24 -6.95
CA GLN A 32 5.88 9.36 -5.53
C GLN A 32 4.39 9.15 -5.32
N LEU A 33 4.04 8.38 -4.29
CA LEU A 33 2.68 8.34 -3.78
C LEU A 33 2.20 9.76 -3.43
N PRO A 34 0.88 10.03 -3.47
CA PRO A 34 0.31 11.31 -3.08
C PRO A 34 0.84 11.78 -1.73
N LYS A 35 1.10 13.09 -1.61
CA LYS A 35 1.47 13.69 -0.32
C LYS A 35 0.29 13.57 0.63
N SER A 36 0.55 13.12 1.85
CA SER A 36 -0.43 12.96 2.91
C SER A 36 0.23 13.29 4.24
N PRO A 37 -0.36 14.18 5.07
CA PRO A 37 0.15 14.45 6.41
C PRO A 37 -0.01 13.26 7.36
N GLN A 38 -0.87 12.30 7.01
CA GLN A 38 -1.07 11.06 7.77
C GLN A 38 0.02 10.01 7.52
N ARG A 39 0.96 10.24 6.58
CA ARG A 39 2.02 9.27 6.28
C ARG A 39 2.77 8.87 7.56
N PRO A 40 2.90 7.56 7.87
CA PRO A 40 3.65 7.10 9.04
C PRO A 40 5.06 7.70 9.08
N ALA A 41 5.44 8.29 10.21
CA ALA A 41 6.77 8.89 10.41
C ALA A 41 7.90 7.88 10.17
N ALA A 42 7.65 6.60 10.49
CA ALA A 42 8.54 5.48 10.22
C ALA A 42 8.98 5.41 8.74
N LEU A 43 8.09 5.70 7.79
CA LEU A 43 8.43 5.72 6.37
C LEU A 43 9.36 6.87 6.01
N ALA A 44 9.13 8.06 6.59
CA ALA A 44 10.01 9.20 6.36
C ALA A 44 11.42 8.93 6.90
N GLN A 45 11.52 8.35 8.10
CA GLN A 45 12.78 7.94 8.71
C GLN A 45 13.51 6.88 7.87
N TRP A 46 12.80 5.88 7.37
CA TRP A 46 13.38 4.84 6.51
C TRP A 46 13.89 5.37 5.17
N VAL A 47 13.14 6.28 4.54
CA VAL A 47 13.58 6.93 3.31
C VAL A 47 14.84 7.76 3.58
N HIS A 48 14.89 8.47 4.71
CA HIS A 48 16.07 9.24 5.12
C HIS A 48 17.29 8.36 5.42
N SER A 49 17.08 7.16 5.98
CA SER A 49 18.14 6.19 6.23
C SER A 49 18.62 5.46 4.96
N LYS A 50 18.29 5.97 3.77
CA LYS A 50 18.61 5.35 2.48
C LYS A 50 17.99 3.96 2.32
N ARG A 51 16.84 3.72 2.96
CA ARG A 51 16.03 2.51 2.82
C ARG A 51 16.77 1.23 3.25
N VAL A 52 17.48 1.27 4.38
CA VAL A 52 18.10 0.06 4.96
C VAL A 52 17.06 -1.03 5.17
N THR A 53 17.44 -2.28 4.90
CA THR A 53 16.56 -3.46 5.04
C THR A 53 16.97 -4.38 6.18
N SER A 54 17.99 -4.00 6.94
CA SER A 54 18.51 -4.73 8.09
C SER A 54 19.26 -3.80 9.05
N GLY A 55 19.56 -4.29 10.25
CA GLY A 55 20.33 -3.60 11.27
C GLY A 55 19.49 -2.65 12.14
N PRO A 56 20.13 -1.92 13.06
CA PRO A 56 19.46 -1.27 14.19
C PRO A 56 18.34 -0.30 13.80
N ILE A 57 18.53 0.47 12.71
CA ILE A 57 17.52 1.41 12.22
C ILE A 57 16.29 0.65 11.70
N TRP A 58 16.49 -0.44 10.96
CA TRP A 58 15.39 -1.26 10.46
C TRP A 58 14.65 -1.92 11.63
N ASP A 59 15.38 -2.50 12.57
CA ASP A 59 14.80 -3.19 13.73
C ASP A 59 13.98 -2.23 14.59
N ALA A 60 14.46 -1.01 14.81
CA ALA A 60 13.73 0.04 15.54
C ALA A 60 12.41 0.45 14.88
N LEU A 61 12.32 0.43 13.54
CA LEU A 61 11.09 0.75 12.81
C LEU A 61 10.08 -0.40 12.81
N ASN A 62 10.52 -1.62 13.13
CA ASN A 62 9.73 -2.85 13.16
C ASN A 62 9.10 -3.15 14.52
N ILE A 63 9.39 -2.36 15.54
CA ILE A 63 8.92 -2.54 16.92
C ILE A 63 8.09 -1.32 17.33
N GLY A 64 7.01 -1.53 18.08
CA GLY A 64 6.14 -0.43 18.52
C GLY A 64 4.72 -0.87 18.88
N ASP A 65 3.87 0.12 19.18
CA ASP A 65 2.45 -0.10 19.47
C ASP A 65 1.68 -0.38 18.17
N ALA A 66 1.36 -1.65 17.95
CA ALA A 66 0.59 -2.08 16.79
C ALA A 66 -0.79 -1.45 16.69
N SER A 67 -1.42 -1.09 17.81
CA SER A 67 -2.75 -0.46 17.81
C SER A 67 -2.68 0.97 17.31
N GLN A 68 -1.67 1.74 17.76
CA GLN A 68 -1.41 3.08 17.24
C GLN A 68 -1.03 3.04 15.77
N PHE A 69 -0.15 2.11 15.38
CA PHE A 69 0.24 1.95 13.98
C PHE A 69 -0.95 1.57 13.09
N THR A 70 -1.88 0.75 13.60
CA THR A 70 -3.12 0.40 12.89
C THR A 70 -3.89 1.65 12.48
N VAL A 71 -4.11 2.59 13.42
CA VAL A 71 -4.87 3.81 13.16
C VAL A 71 -4.15 4.68 12.13
N VAL A 72 -2.87 4.98 12.38
CA VAL A 72 -2.07 5.83 11.50
C VAL A 72 -1.98 5.26 10.09
N TRP A 73 -1.79 3.93 9.95
CA TRP A 73 -1.68 3.28 8.65
C TRP A 73 -2.99 3.35 7.87
N TRP A 74 -4.14 3.06 8.50
CA TRP A 74 -5.43 3.13 7.82
C TRP A 74 -5.81 4.55 7.41
N ASP A 75 -5.54 5.54 8.27
CA ASP A 75 -5.77 6.95 7.96
C ASP A 75 -4.91 7.40 6.77
N TRP A 76 -3.64 7.01 6.76
CA TRP A 76 -2.75 7.26 5.62
C TRP A 76 -3.24 6.59 4.35
N TRP A 77 -3.53 5.29 4.41
CA TRP A 77 -3.95 4.52 3.25
C TRP A 77 -5.24 5.08 2.65
N ALA A 78 -6.23 5.42 3.49
CA ALA A 78 -7.48 6.07 3.07
C ALA A 78 -7.22 7.43 2.42
N SER A 79 -6.31 8.24 2.95
CA SER A 79 -6.01 9.58 2.43
C SER A 79 -5.39 9.61 1.03
N ILE A 80 -4.75 8.52 0.59
CA ILE A 80 -4.14 8.40 -0.75
C ILE A 80 -5.04 7.66 -1.76
N GLN A 81 -6.10 7.01 -1.27
CA GLN A 81 -7.45 6.97 -1.83
C GLN A 81 -7.74 7.67 -3.18
N PRO A 82 -8.13 7.02 -4.30
CA PRO A 82 -8.99 7.69 -5.28
C PRO A 82 -10.23 8.30 -4.59
N ALA A 83 -10.65 9.47 -5.06
CA ALA A 83 -11.84 10.15 -4.53
C ALA A 83 -13.08 9.27 -4.72
N GLY A 84 -13.89 9.11 -3.67
CA GLY A 84 -15.08 8.24 -3.70
C GLY A 84 -14.84 6.80 -3.26
N ARG A 85 -13.57 6.35 -3.13
CA ARG A 85 -13.24 5.04 -2.56
C ARG A 85 -13.35 5.01 -1.04
N ALA A 86 -12.71 5.99 -0.38
CA ALA A 86 -12.74 6.14 1.07
C ALA A 86 -14.00 6.91 1.51
N THR A 87 -14.74 6.37 2.48
CA THR A 87 -15.90 7.05 3.08
C THR A 87 -15.69 7.06 4.60
N GLY A 88 -15.35 8.22 5.15
CA GLY A 88 -14.87 8.33 6.53
C GLY A 88 -13.64 7.44 6.76
N ASN A 89 -13.65 6.65 7.83
CA ASN A 89 -12.56 5.72 8.18
C ASN A 89 -12.72 4.33 7.54
N SER A 90 -13.52 4.20 6.49
CA SER A 90 -13.79 2.93 5.80
C SER A 90 -13.37 2.98 4.34
N ILE A 91 -12.76 1.89 3.88
CA ILE A 91 -12.41 1.68 2.47
C ILE A 91 -13.33 0.59 1.93
N SER A 92 -14.00 0.88 0.81
CA SER A 92 -14.88 -0.08 0.15
C SER A 92 -14.12 -0.89 -0.90
N LEU A 93 -14.18 -2.21 -0.79
CA LEU A 93 -13.67 -3.16 -1.80
C LEU A 93 -14.61 -3.30 -3.01
N ASN A 94 -15.79 -2.69 -3.00
CA ASN A 94 -16.78 -2.84 -4.07
C ASN A 94 -16.82 -1.63 -5.01
N LYS A 95 -16.07 -0.56 -4.70
CA LYS A 95 -16.06 0.67 -5.46
C LYS A 95 -14.77 0.75 -6.27
N ALA A 96 -14.83 0.25 -7.49
CA ALA A 96 -13.74 0.33 -8.48
C ALA A 96 -14.13 1.15 -9.71
N ASP A 97 -15.35 0.92 -10.20
CA ASP A 97 -15.82 1.49 -11.45
C ASP A 97 -15.81 3.01 -11.43
N GLY A 98 -15.20 3.59 -12.47
CA GLY A 98 -15.11 5.04 -12.66
C GLY A 98 -14.13 5.75 -11.74
N LEU A 99 -13.40 5.04 -10.86
CA LEU A 99 -12.37 5.64 -10.04
C LEU A 99 -11.05 5.85 -10.81
N ASP A 100 -10.42 7.01 -10.58
CA ASP A 100 -9.10 7.32 -11.13
C ASP A 100 -7.99 6.77 -10.22
N TRP A 101 -7.42 5.65 -10.63
CA TRP A 101 -6.31 4.98 -9.95
C TRP A 101 -4.94 5.55 -10.29
N THR A 102 -4.82 6.43 -11.30
CA THR A 102 -3.52 6.93 -11.80
C THR A 102 -2.74 7.71 -10.75
N ARG A 103 -3.43 8.31 -9.77
CA ARG A 103 -2.81 9.07 -8.67
C ARG A 103 -2.04 8.19 -7.70
N ILE A 104 -2.49 6.97 -7.45
CA ILE A 104 -1.87 6.03 -6.51
C ILE A 104 -1.10 4.91 -7.22
N CYS A 105 -1.43 4.63 -8.48
CA CYS A 105 -0.67 3.74 -9.36
C CYS A 105 0.69 4.38 -9.70
N LYS A 106 1.65 4.17 -8.80
CA LYS A 106 3.01 4.68 -8.87
C LYS A 106 3.94 3.47 -8.78
N PRO A 107 4.36 2.89 -9.91
CA PRO A 107 5.36 1.84 -9.90
C PRO A 107 6.74 2.40 -9.54
N GLY A 108 7.66 1.53 -9.15
CA GLY A 108 9.03 1.86 -8.80
C GLY A 108 9.27 2.13 -7.30
N PRO A 109 10.51 2.49 -6.94
CA PRO A 109 11.00 2.41 -5.56
C PRO A 109 10.38 3.41 -4.57
N ASN A 110 9.73 4.47 -5.07
CA ASN A 110 9.08 5.51 -4.25
C ASN A 110 7.55 5.39 -4.23
N GLY A 111 7.03 4.35 -4.87
CA GLY A 111 5.62 4.10 -5.04
C GLY A 111 5.07 3.12 -4.02
N LEU A 112 4.36 2.11 -4.53
CA LEU A 112 3.64 1.09 -3.76
C LEU A 112 4.56 0.23 -2.87
N LEU A 113 5.85 0.14 -3.18
CA LEU A 113 6.83 -0.53 -2.30
C LEU A 113 6.79 0.02 -0.86
N ASN A 114 6.58 1.33 -0.68
CA ASN A 114 6.45 1.94 0.65
C ASN A 114 5.25 1.39 1.43
N VAL A 115 4.15 1.06 0.74
CA VAL A 115 2.95 0.48 1.35
C VAL A 115 3.26 -0.93 1.84
N LEU A 116 3.93 -1.74 1.03
CA LEU A 116 4.34 -3.10 1.39
C LEU A 116 5.33 -3.11 2.56
N VAL A 117 6.31 -2.21 2.56
CA VAL A 117 7.29 -2.09 3.66
C VAL A 117 6.60 -1.71 4.97
N ALA A 118 5.66 -0.76 4.95
CA ALA A 118 4.87 -0.42 6.13
C ALA A 118 4.03 -1.61 6.64
N LEU A 119 3.49 -2.45 5.75
CA LEU A 119 2.79 -3.69 6.12
C LEU A 119 3.75 -4.73 6.75
N VAL A 120 5.00 -4.82 6.29
CA VAL A 120 6.02 -5.69 6.91
C VAL A 120 6.28 -5.26 8.34
N TRP A 121 6.48 -3.97 8.58
CA TRP A 121 6.70 -3.43 9.92
C TRP A 121 5.51 -3.67 10.83
N TRP A 122 4.30 -3.41 10.35
CA TRP A 122 3.08 -3.67 11.12
C TRP A 122 2.91 -5.16 11.45
N ARG A 123 3.27 -6.07 10.54
CA ARG A 123 3.26 -7.50 10.84
C ARG A 123 4.30 -7.86 11.90
N ASN A 124 5.43 -7.17 11.95
CA ASN A 124 6.45 -7.36 12.97
C ASN A 124 6.00 -6.87 14.36
N MET A 125 5.15 -5.85 14.41
CA MET A 125 4.53 -5.37 15.65
C MET A 125 3.37 -6.25 16.13
N THR A 126 2.88 -7.20 15.31
CA THR A 126 1.66 -7.98 15.61
C THR A 126 1.91 -9.49 15.68
N HIS A 127 1.36 -10.13 16.71
CA HIS A 127 1.43 -11.59 16.88
C HIS A 127 0.03 -12.23 16.89
N SER A 128 -0.92 -11.64 17.61
CA SER A 128 -2.31 -12.07 17.69
C SER A 128 -3.26 -10.86 17.87
N GLY A 129 -4.57 -11.10 18.02
CA GLY A 129 -5.55 -10.06 18.36
C GLY A 129 -6.00 -9.14 17.22
N VAL A 130 -6.65 -8.04 17.59
CA VAL A 130 -7.34 -7.11 16.67
C VAL A 130 -6.39 -6.48 15.67
N ALA A 131 -5.20 -6.07 16.10
CA ALA A 131 -4.20 -5.47 15.20
C ALA A 131 -3.75 -6.46 14.11
N THR A 132 -3.60 -7.75 14.44
CA THR A 132 -3.30 -8.81 13.45
C THR A 132 -4.44 -8.97 12.42
N GLN A 133 -5.70 -8.94 12.88
CA GLN A 133 -6.85 -9.01 11.97
C GLN A 133 -6.94 -7.77 11.06
N LYS A 134 -6.67 -6.58 11.61
CA LYS A 134 -6.66 -5.32 10.86
C LYS A 134 -5.52 -5.28 9.84
N TRP A 135 -4.36 -5.82 10.18
CA TRP A 135 -3.26 -6.03 9.24
C TRP A 135 -3.70 -6.95 8.08
N GLY A 136 -4.34 -8.08 8.38
CA GLY A 136 -4.84 -8.99 7.33
C GLY A 136 -5.84 -8.29 6.38
N LYS A 137 -6.75 -7.47 6.93
CA LYS A 137 -7.68 -6.65 6.12
C LYS A 137 -6.94 -5.64 5.25
N ALA A 138 -5.88 -5.02 5.76
CA ALA A 138 -5.06 -4.08 5.01
C ALA A 138 -4.34 -4.76 3.85
N VAL A 139 -3.78 -5.96 4.07
CA VAL A 139 -3.14 -6.76 3.02
C VAL A 139 -4.13 -7.10 1.90
N VAL A 140 -5.33 -7.54 2.24
CA VAL A 140 -6.40 -7.83 1.27
C VAL A 140 -6.78 -6.57 0.48
N ASP A 141 -6.95 -5.45 1.18
CA ASP A 141 -7.34 -4.19 0.55
C ASP A 141 -6.27 -3.65 -0.42
N VAL A 142 -5.00 -3.73 -0.03
CA VAL A 142 -3.86 -3.32 -0.88
C VAL A 142 -3.76 -4.22 -2.10
N ALA A 143 -3.87 -5.54 -1.95
CA ALA A 143 -3.88 -6.47 -3.08
C ALA A 143 -5.01 -6.13 -4.05
N TRP A 144 -6.23 -5.96 -3.53
CA TRP A 144 -7.39 -5.60 -4.33
C TRP A 144 -7.18 -4.27 -5.08
N ALA A 145 -6.68 -3.23 -4.40
CA ALA A 145 -6.41 -1.94 -5.01
C ALA A 145 -5.37 -2.04 -6.14
N MET A 146 -4.32 -2.85 -5.95
CA MET A 146 -3.30 -3.07 -6.98
C MET A 146 -3.85 -3.82 -8.20
N VAL A 147 -4.82 -4.74 -8.02
CA VAL A 147 -5.54 -5.35 -9.16
C VAL A 147 -6.26 -4.27 -9.96
N GLN A 148 -6.96 -3.35 -9.31
CA GLN A 148 -7.65 -2.24 -9.99
C GLN A 148 -6.67 -1.32 -10.73
N MET A 149 -5.52 -1.02 -10.11
CA MET A 149 -4.44 -0.26 -10.75
C MET A 149 -3.92 -0.97 -12.00
N LYS A 150 -3.68 -2.29 -11.92
CA LYS A 150 -3.21 -3.12 -13.03
C LYS A 150 -4.17 -3.10 -14.21
N GLU A 151 -5.46 -3.29 -13.95
CA GLU A 151 -6.53 -3.22 -14.96
C GLU A 151 -6.57 -1.83 -15.61
N SER A 152 -6.40 -0.76 -14.83
CA SER A 152 -6.39 0.61 -15.36
C SER A 152 -5.18 0.92 -16.27
N MET A 153 -4.04 0.25 -16.08
CA MET A 153 -2.85 0.41 -16.94
C MET A 153 -3.00 -0.28 -18.30
N GLY A 154 -3.82 -1.35 -18.37
CA GLY A 154 -4.06 -2.10 -19.60
C GLY A 154 -5.12 -1.46 -20.51
N LEU A 155 -5.91 -0.51 -19.99
CA LEU A 155 -6.95 0.15 -20.76
C LEU A 155 -6.40 1.37 -21.51
N PRO A 156 -6.65 1.52 -22.82
CA PRO A 156 -6.36 2.77 -23.51
C PRO A 156 -7.17 3.87 -22.84
N GLY A 157 -6.47 4.86 -22.28
CA GLY A 157 -7.09 5.90 -21.47
C GLY A 157 -8.31 6.52 -22.17
N LYS A 158 -9.48 6.46 -21.53
CA LYS A 158 -10.64 7.23 -21.96
C LYS A 158 -10.21 8.70 -21.93
N LYS A 159 -9.98 9.29 -23.11
CA LYS A 159 -9.72 10.72 -23.24
C LYS A 159 -10.88 11.44 -22.57
N ALA A 160 -10.58 12.16 -21.49
CA ALA A 160 -11.55 13.06 -20.87
C ALA A 160 -12.05 14.00 -21.96
N GLY A 161 -13.34 13.89 -22.30
CA GLY A 161 -13.98 14.77 -23.25
C GLY A 161 -13.82 16.20 -22.75
N LYS A 162 -13.18 17.06 -23.57
CA LYS A 162 -13.20 18.50 -23.36
C LYS A 162 -14.67 18.93 -23.43
N HIS A 163 -15.26 19.29 -22.31
CA HIS A 163 -16.45 20.12 -22.34
C HIS A 163 -16.01 21.51 -22.81
N LYS A 164 -16.51 21.89 -23.98
CA LYS A 164 -16.51 23.26 -24.50
C LYS A 164 -17.61 24.04 -23.82
#